data_AF-A0AB38XA31-F1
#
_entry.id   AF-A0AB38XA31-F1
#
_cell.length_a   1.000
_cell.length_b   1.000
_cell.length_c   1.000
_cell.angle_alpha   90.00
_cell.angle_beta   90.00
_cell.angle_gamma   90.00
#
_symmetry.space_group_name_H-M   'P 1'
#
loop_
_entity.id
_entity.type
_entity.pdbx_description
1 polymer ?
#
loop_
_entity_poly.entity_id
_entity_poly.type
_entity_poly.pdbx_seq_one_letter_code
_entity_poly.pdbx_strand_id
1 'polypeptide(L)'
;MLKKIFKILGYFCVGVVALIIILFFTKKGFSLYPFKYDFMASDLYFFTTLLILPFFRIHHNSWFKSDNSQIVTYKQKALDIHHQDRSQHHRGRRWSANGVSANPWEYTMSETATYGNAAGWGYSLFKSLVMSVLFVLFAPVFFIVLFFKCFSKR
;
A
#
# COMPACT_ATOMS: atom_id res chain seq x y z
N MET A 1 -18.65 -5.35 10.92
CA MET A 1 -18.72 -3.87 11.05
C MET A 1 -17.54 -3.30 11.84
N LEU A 2 -17.28 -3.81 13.05
CA LEU A 2 -16.23 -3.32 13.97
C LEU A 2 -14.83 -3.12 13.33
N LYS A 3 -14.35 -4.10 12.56
CA LYS A 3 -13.05 -4.01 11.85
C LYS A 3 -12.97 -2.87 10.82
N LYS A 4 -14.09 -2.45 10.22
CA LYS A 4 -14.13 -1.31 9.30
C LYS A 4 -14.09 0.01 10.08
N ILE A 5 -14.80 0.08 11.20
CA ILE A 5 -14.83 1.25 12.09
C ILE A 5 -13.43 1.56 12.65
N PHE A 6 -12.74 0.56 13.18
CA PHE A 6 -11.35 0.74 13.66
C PHE A 6 -10.40 1.21 12.56
N LYS A 7 -10.59 0.76 11.31
CA LYS A 7 -9.79 1.23 10.18
C LYS A 7 -10.07 2.69 9.83
N ILE A 8 -11.35 3.09 9.83
CA ILE A 8 -11.76 4.49 9.61
C ILE A 8 -11.14 5.37 10.69
N LEU A 9 -11.27 4.98 11.96
CA LEU A 9 -10.73 5.72 13.09
C LEU A 9 -9.21 5.88 12.97
N GLY A 10 -8.50 4.80 12.62
CA GLY A 10 -7.06 4.85 12.39
C GLY A 10 -6.67 5.80 11.26
N TYR A 11 -7.39 5.76 10.13
CA TYR A 11 -7.14 6.69 9.02
C TYR A 11 -7.46 8.15 9.40
N PHE A 12 -8.49 8.38 10.21
CA PHE A 12 -8.84 9.70 10.69
C PHE A 12 -7.77 10.27 11.62
N CYS A 13 -7.27 9.49 12.58
CA CYS A 13 -6.17 9.91 13.46
C CYS A 13 -4.91 10.28 12.66
N VAL A 14 -4.54 9.47 11.66
CA VAL A 14 -3.41 9.79 10.78
C VAL A 14 -3.66 11.07 9.98
N GLY A 15 -4.88 11.28 9.50
CA GLY A 15 -5.28 12.50 8.81
C GLY A 15 -5.19 13.76 9.70
N VAL A 16 -5.61 13.66 10.95
CA VAL A 16 -5.51 14.76 11.94
C VAL A 16 -4.04 15.10 12.22
N VAL A 17 -3.18 14.09 12.43
CA VAL A 17 -1.74 14.31 12.62
C VAL A 17 -1.12 14.97 11.39
N ALA A 18 -1.46 14.51 10.18
CA ALA A 18 -0.98 15.12 8.94
C ALA A 18 -1.43 16.59 8.81
N LEU A 19 -2.68 16.89 9.19
CA LEU A 19 -3.21 18.24 9.18
C LEU A 19 -2.43 19.15 10.12
N ILE A 20 -2.19 18.72 11.36
CA ILE A 20 -1.41 19.47 12.35
C ILE A 20 0.00 19.78 11.81
N ILE A 21 0.65 18.79 11.17
CA ILE A 21 1.96 18.98 10.54
C ILE A 21 1.88 20.03 9.43
N ILE A 22 0.91 19.94 8.52
CA ILE A 22 0.73 20.91 7.42
C ILE A 22 0.50 22.32 7.97
N LEU A 23 -0.36 22.47 8.98
CA LEU A 23 -0.62 23.77 9.62
C LEU A 23 0.63 24.36 10.28
N PHE A 24 1.47 23.52 10.89
CA PHE A 24 2.74 23.94 11.46
C PHE A 24 3.73 24.43 10.38
N PHE A 25 3.80 23.74 9.24
CA PHE A 25 4.70 24.10 8.13
C PHE A 25 4.25 25.33 7.34
N THR A 26 2.95 25.64 7.30
CA THR A 26 2.41 26.79 6.55
C THR A 26 2.67 28.14 7.24
N LYS A 27 3.36 28.13 8.40
CA LYS A 27 4.04 29.26 9.08
C LYS A 27 3.23 30.53 9.40
N LYS A 28 1.90 30.59 9.20
CA LYS A 28 1.15 31.84 9.41
C LYS A 28 -0.17 31.78 10.20
N GLY A 29 -0.59 30.64 10.73
CA GLY A 29 -1.93 30.56 11.34
C GLY A 29 -2.07 29.79 12.64
N PHE A 30 -1.15 28.88 13.02
CA PHE A 30 -1.37 28.05 14.20
C PHE A 30 -0.46 28.46 15.36
N SER A 31 -0.91 29.46 16.14
CA SER A 31 -0.35 29.69 17.47
C SER A 31 -1.13 28.89 18.50
N LEU A 32 -0.44 28.01 19.24
CA LEU A 32 -1.01 27.31 20.39
C LEU A 32 -1.39 28.28 21.52
N TYR A 33 -0.88 29.52 21.47
CA TYR A 33 -1.17 30.55 22.45
C TYR A 33 -1.05 31.97 21.86
N PRO A 34 -2.09 32.82 21.91
CA PRO A 34 -3.51 32.49 22.08
C PRO A 34 -4.01 31.71 20.85
N PHE A 35 -5.00 30.82 21.03
CA PHE A 35 -5.65 30.09 19.92
C PHE A 35 -6.31 31.05 18.93
N LYS A 36 -5.51 31.56 18.01
CA LYS A 36 -5.92 32.41 16.89
C LYS A 36 -5.49 31.68 15.64
N TYR A 37 -6.47 31.38 14.80
CA TYR A 37 -6.27 30.70 13.53
C TYR A 37 -6.97 31.49 12.44
N ASP A 38 -6.19 32.05 11.53
CA ASP A 38 -6.70 32.75 10.36
C ASP A 38 -6.95 31.71 9.26
N PHE A 39 -8.23 31.49 8.92
CA PHE A 39 -8.61 30.52 7.90
C PHE A 39 -8.22 31.01 6.50
N MET A 40 -7.27 30.32 5.86
CA MET A 40 -6.98 30.50 4.44
C MET A 40 -7.73 29.46 3.59
N ALA A 41 -8.03 29.81 2.33
CA ALA A 41 -8.73 28.91 1.41
C ALA A 41 -7.96 27.61 1.14
N SER A 42 -6.61 27.65 1.19
CA SER A 42 -5.75 26.46 1.11
C SER A 42 -5.99 25.48 2.26
N ASP A 43 -6.20 26.00 3.46
CA ASP A 43 -6.33 25.20 4.67
C ASP A 43 -7.67 24.49 4.69
N LEU A 44 -8.71 25.18 4.20
CA LEU A 44 -10.03 24.57 3.98
C LEU A 44 -9.95 23.43 2.95
N TYR A 45 -9.15 23.60 1.89
CA TYR A 45 -8.92 22.54 0.90
C TYR A 45 -8.22 21.33 1.53
N PHE A 46 -7.15 21.52 2.30
CA PHE A 46 -6.45 20.41 2.97
C PHE A 46 -7.34 19.73 4.02
N PHE A 47 -8.12 20.51 4.78
CA PHE A 47 -9.06 19.98 5.77
C PHE A 47 -10.14 19.11 5.12
N THR A 48 -10.79 19.61 4.07
CA THR A 48 -11.86 18.88 3.37
C THR A 48 -11.34 17.62 2.69
N THR A 49 -10.18 17.69 2.03
CA THR A 49 -9.58 16.53 1.36
C THR A 49 -9.14 15.45 2.35
N LEU A 50 -8.55 15.81 3.50
CA LEU A 50 -8.18 14.87 4.54
C LEU A 50 -9.38 14.20 5.20
N LEU A 51 -10.50 14.90 5.35
CA LEU A 51 -11.74 14.35 5.91
C LEU A 51 -12.35 13.29 4.98
N ILE A 52 -12.27 13.50 3.66
CA ILE A 52 -12.84 12.59 2.66
C ILE A 52 -11.93 11.37 2.38
N LEU A 53 -10.61 11.53 2.52
CA LEU A 53 -9.61 10.49 2.28
C LEU A 53 -9.92 9.11 2.93
N PRO A 54 -10.30 8.99 4.23
CA PRO A 54 -10.61 7.69 4.84
C PRO A 54 -11.77 6.96 4.15
N PHE A 55 -12.81 7.70 3.73
CA PHE A 55 -13.96 7.12 3.02
C PHE A 55 -13.55 6.66 1.63
N PHE A 56 -12.81 7.51 0.91
CA PHE A 56 -12.30 7.22 -0.42
C PHE A 56 -11.40 5.98 -0.43
N ARG A 57 -10.50 5.86 0.55
CA ARG A 57 -9.57 4.74 0.69
C ARG A 57 -10.28 3.40 0.93
N ILE A 58 -11.42 3.40 1.63
CA ILE A 58 -12.19 2.19 1.87
C ILE A 58 -12.94 1.75 0.62
N HIS A 59 -13.52 2.71 -0.11
CA HIS A 59 -14.27 2.40 -1.32
C HIS A 59 -13.34 1.97 -2.48
N HIS A 60 -12.16 2.57 -2.58
CA HIS A 60 -11.15 2.31 -3.62
C HIS A 60 -9.88 1.65 -3.09
N ASN A 61 -10.01 0.65 -2.21
CA ASN A 61 -8.87 0.00 -1.57
C ASN A 61 -7.85 -0.60 -2.57
N SER A 62 -8.28 -0.99 -3.77
CA SER A 62 -7.39 -1.49 -4.84
C SER A 62 -6.44 -0.43 -5.41
N TRP A 63 -6.77 0.86 -5.29
CA TRP A 63 -5.91 1.95 -5.74
C TRP A 63 -4.75 2.18 -4.76
N PHE A 64 -5.02 2.00 -3.46
CA PHE A 64 -4.04 2.25 -2.40
C PHE A 64 -3.20 1.03 -2.05
N LYS A 65 -3.77 -0.17 -2.06
CA LYS A 65 -3.03 -1.39 -1.77
C LYS A 65 -2.49 -2.02 -3.04
N SER A 66 -1.28 -2.56 -2.98
CA SER A 66 -0.82 -3.54 -3.95
C SER A 66 -1.35 -4.91 -3.56
N ASP A 67 -1.69 -5.74 -4.55
CA ASP A 67 -1.80 -7.17 -4.29
C ASP A 67 -0.42 -7.68 -3.87
N ASN A 68 -0.32 -8.18 -2.64
CA ASN A 68 0.93 -8.66 -2.04
C ASN A 68 1.53 -9.86 -2.81
N SER A 69 0.81 -10.42 -3.78
CA SER A 69 1.19 -11.62 -4.54
C SER A 69 2.33 -11.41 -5.54
N GLN A 70 2.80 -10.19 -5.78
CA GLN A 70 3.70 -9.92 -6.91
C GLN A 70 5.17 -9.66 -6.57
N ILE A 71 5.55 -9.50 -5.30
CA ILE A 71 6.96 -9.24 -4.97
C ILE A 71 7.71 -10.54 -4.75
N VAL A 72 8.09 -11.17 -5.86
CA VAL A 72 9.02 -12.31 -5.87
C VAL A 72 10.43 -11.76 -5.72
N THR A 73 11.08 -12.07 -4.60
CA THR A 73 12.48 -11.66 -4.41
C THR A 73 13.39 -12.45 -5.36
N TYR A 74 14.57 -11.90 -5.64
CA TYR A 74 15.56 -12.58 -6.49
C TYR A 74 15.87 -14.00 -6.00
N LYS A 75 16.04 -14.18 -4.68
CA LYS A 75 16.31 -15.49 -4.07
C LYS A 75 15.17 -16.49 -4.30
N GLN A 76 13.92 -16.05 -4.08
CA GLN A 76 12.73 -16.86 -4.37
C GLN A 76 12.69 -17.26 -5.84
N LYS A 77 12.88 -16.29 -6.74
CA LYS A 77 12.84 -16.53 -8.18
C LYS A 77 13.92 -17.52 -8.63
N ALA A 78 15.15 -17.38 -8.11
CA ALA A 78 16.24 -18.29 -8.42
C ALA A 78 15.96 -19.72 -7.92
N LEU A 79 15.36 -19.85 -6.73
CA LEU A 79 14.99 -21.15 -6.18
C LEU A 79 13.84 -21.80 -6.96
N ASP A 80 12.82 -21.02 -7.36
CA ASP A 80 11.70 -21.48 -8.18
C ASP A 80 12.20 -22.00 -9.54
N ILE A 81 13.16 -21.28 -10.17
CA ILE A 81 13.81 -21.72 -11.42
C ILE A 81 14.58 -23.02 -11.20
N HIS A 82 15.35 -23.13 -10.11
CA HIS A 82 16.07 -24.36 -9.79
C HIS A 82 15.12 -25.56 -9.61
N HIS A 83 13.97 -25.37 -8.98
CA HIS A 83 12.94 -26.40 -8.87
C HIS A 83 12.31 -26.74 -10.23
N GLN A 84 12.07 -25.73 -11.07
CA GLN A 84 11.56 -25.90 -12.41
C GLN A 84 12.53 -26.73 -13.27
N ASP A 85 13.81 -26.37 -13.29
CA ASP A 85 14.86 -27.09 -14.03
C ASP A 85 14.98 -28.54 -13.54
N ARG A 86 14.97 -28.75 -12.21
CA ARG A 86 14.97 -30.12 -11.65
C ARG A 86 13.77 -30.93 -12.13
N SER A 87 12.59 -30.33 -12.14
CA SER A 87 11.35 -31.01 -12.54
C SER A 87 11.29 -31.35 -14.03
N GLN A 88 11.94 -30.54 -14.88
CA GLN A 88 11.95 -30.67 -16.33
C GLN A 88 13.03 -31.63 -16.82
N HIS A 89 14.23 -31.60 -16.22
CA HIS A 89 15.39 -32.35 -16.74
C HIS A 89 15.60 -33.75 -16.12
N HIS A 90 14.93 -34.08 -15.01
CA HIS A 90 15.11 -35.36 -14.31
C HIS A 90 13.94 -36.33 -14.44
N ARG A 91 13.13 -36.31 -15.52
CA ARG A 91 12.10 -37.33 -15.76
C ARG A 91 12.63 -38.47 -16.63
N GLY A 92 12.56 -39.73 -16.15
CA GLY A 92 12.76 -40.94 -16.96
C GLY A 92 14.21 -41.35 -17.29
N ARG A 93 15.22 -40.91 -16.52
CA ARG A 93 16.63 -41.33 -16.69
C ARG A 93 17.05 -42.32 -15.58
N ARG A 94 18.09 -43.14 -15.77
CA ARG A 94 18.62 -44.06 -14.73
C ARG A 94 18.99 -43.35 -13.41
N TRP A 95 19.30 -42.06 -13.47
CA TRP A 95 19.60 -41.17 -12.34
C TRP A 95 18.51 -40.08 -12.20
N SER A 96 17.27 -40.36 -12.63
CA SER A 96 16.15 -39.47 -12.31
C SER A 96 15.89 -39.50 -10.82
N ALA A 97 15.58 -38.34 -10.24
CA ALA A 97 15.12 -38.24 -8.87
C ALA A 97 13.73 -38.87 -8.76
N ASN A 98 13.68 -40.20 -8.63
CA ASN A 98 12.48 -40.94 -8.27
C ASN A 98 12.16 -40.61 -6.81
N GLY A 99 11.17 -39.73 -6.59
CA GLY A 99 10.77 -39.28 -5.26
C GLY A 99 11.54 -38.04 -4.79
N VAL A 100 11.39 -36.92 -5.52
CA VAL A 100 11.89 -35.61 -5.06
C VAL A 100 11.14 -35.22 -3.79
N SER A 101 11.71 -35.54 -2.63
CA SER A 101 11.36 -34.89 -1.37
C SER A 101 11.89 -33.46 -1.47
N ALA A 102 11.00 -32.51 -1.76
CA ALA A 102 11.33 -31.10 -1.59
C ALA A 102 11.54 -30.86 -0.10
N ASN A 103 12.71 -30.35 0.30
CA ASN A 103 12.97 -30.08 1.70
C ASN A 103 11.98 -29.00 2.16
N PRO A 104 11.09 -29.27 3.15
CA PRO A 104 10.07 -28.31 3.57
C PRO A 104 10.66 -26.99 4.09
N TRP A 105 11.93 -27.03 4.51
CA TRP A 105 12.65 -25.91 5.09
C TRP A 105 13.53 -25.17 4.08
N GLU A 106 13.50 -25.55 2.80
CA GLU A 106 14.33 -24.97 1.73
C GLU A 106 14.05 -23.48 1.52
N TYR A 107 12.87 -22.98 1.88
CA TYR A 107 12.54 -21.54 1.84
C TYR A 107 12.85 -20.78 3.15
N THR A 108 13.25 -21.50 4.21
CA THR A 108 13.49 -20.94 5.55
C THR A 108 14.97 -20.91 5.97
N MET A 109 15.86 -21.57 5.23
CA MET A 109 17.31 -21.55 5.49
C MET A 109 17.89 -20.16 5.25
N SER A 110 18.93 -19.75 6.00
CA SER A 110 19.53 -18.41 5.91
C SER A 110 19.99 -18.01 4.49
N GLU A 111 20.43 -18.99 3.70
CA GLU A 111 20.93 -18.80 2.34
C GLU A 111 19.80 -18.52 1.35
N THR A 112 18.63 -19.15 1.54
CA THR A 112 17.45 -19.13 0.65
C THR A 112 16.26 -18.35 1.22
N ALA A 113 16.37 -17.86 2.46
CA ALA A 113 15.35 -17.11 3.16
C ALA A 113 14.96 -15.88 2.34
N THR A 114 13.67 -15.83 2.01
CA THR A 114 13.08 -14.79 1.19
C THR A 114 12.32 -13.79 2.05
N TYR A 115 12.65 -12.50 1.91
CA TYR A 115 11.93 -11.40 2.56
C TYR A 115 10.74 -10.88 1.75
N GLY A 116 10.21 -11.67 0.82
CA GLY A 116 9.15 -11.26 -0.10
C GLY A 116 7.90 -10.73 0.61
N ASN A 117 7.55 -11.31 1.76
CA ASN A 117 6.44 -10.83 2.56
C ASN A 117 6.71 -9.45 3.19
N ALA A 118 7.91 -9.21 3.70
CA ALA A 118 8.31 -7.92 4.27
C ALA A 118 8.44 -6.83 3.19
N ALA A 119 9.02 -7.18 2.03
CA ALA A 119 9.12 -6.29 0.88
C ALA A 119 7.73 -5.97 0.30
N GLY A 120 6.84 -6.96 0.19
CA GLY A 120 5.44 -6.81 -0.21
C GLY A 120 4.69 -5.85 0.70
N TRP A 121 4.82 -6.03 2.01
CA TRP A 121 4.23 -5.12 3.00
C TRP A 121 4.78 -3.69 2.88
N GLY A 122 6.11 -3.53 2.80
CA GLY A 122 6.75 -2.23 2.68
C GLY A 122 6.34 -1.47 1.41
N TYR A 123 6.30 -2.18 0.27
CA TYR A 123 5.81 -1.62 -0.99
C TYR A 123 4.34 -1.21 -0.91
N SER A 124 3.49 -2.05 -0.31
CA SER A 124 2.07 -1.75 -0.13
C SER A 124 1.86 -0.50 0.74
N LEU A 125 2.66 -0.34 1.81
CA LEU A 125 2.67 0.86 2.63
C LEU A 125 3.13 2.10 1.84
N PHE A 126 4.26 1.99 1.14
CA PHE A 126 4.81 3.09 0.35
C PHE A 126 3.84 3.54 -0.73
N LYS A 127 3.32 2.61 -1.55
CA LYS A 127 2.28 2.87 -2.55
C LYS A 127 1.09 3.58 -1.92
N SER A 128 0.64 3.10 -0.76
CA SER A 128 -0.49 3.71 -0.09
C SER A 128 -0.22 5.12 0.40
N LEU A 129 0.99 5.43 0.89
CA LEU A 129 1.38 6.77 1.29
C LEU A 129 1.47 7.71 0.09
N VAL A 130 2.16 7.29 -0.97
CA VAL A 130 2.29 8.06 -2.22
C VAL A 130 0.90 8.37 -2.80
N MET A 131 0.01 7.38 -2.88
CA MET A 131 -1.36 7.59 -3.36
C MET A 131 -2.16 8.53 -2.46
N SER A 132 -1.91 8.53 -1.14
CA SER A 132 -2.58 9.43 -0.21
C SER A 132 -2.11 10.87 -0.41
N VAL A 133 -0.81 11.09 -0.61
CA VAL A 133 -0.23 12.40 -0.93
C VAL A 133 -0.76 12.92 -2.27
N LEU A 134 -0.76 12.07 -3.30
CA LEU A 134 -1.32 12.42 -4.61
C LEU A 134 -2.81 12.78 -4.53
N PHE A 135 -3.58 12.06 -3.71
CA PHE A 135 -4.98 12.37 -3.48
C PHE A 135 -5.16 13.73 -2.80
N VAL A 136 -4.36 14.06 -1.79
CA VAL A 136 -4.44 15.35 -1.10
C VAL A 136 -4.10 16.50 -2.07
N LEU A 137 -3.08 16.33 -2.92
CA LEU A 137 -2.68 17.36 -3.89
C LEU A 137 -3.67 17.51 -5.06
N PHE A 138 -4.24 16.39 -5.55
CA PHE A 138 -5.03 16.36 -6.79
C PHE A 138 -6.44 15.77 -6.60
N ALA A 139 -7.06 15.97 -5.43
CA ALA A 139 -8.40 15.50 -5.12
C ALA A 139 -9.45 15.72 -6.23
N PRO A 140 -9.57 16.92 -6.85
CA PRO A 140 -10.56 17.13 -7.93
C PRO A 140 -10.35 16.19 -9.12
N VAL A 141 -9.12 15.87 -9.48
CA VAL A 141 -8.80 14.95 -10.59
C VAL A 141 -9.31 13.55 -10.28
N PHE A 142 -9.15 13.07 -9.04
CA PHE A 142 -9.66 11.76 -8.63
C PHE A 142 -11.19 11.67 -8.75
N PHE A 143 -11.92 12.74 -8.38
CA PHE A 143 -13.37 12.77 -8.54
C PHE A 143 -13.81 12.82 -10.01
N ILE A 144 -13.11 13.57 -10.85
CA ILE A 144 -13.37 13.60 -12.30
C ILE A 144 -13.19 12.21 -12.92
N VAL A 145 -12.11 11.52 -12.58
CA VAL A 145 -11.84 10.14 -13.07
C VAL A 145 -12.96 9.19 -12.62
N LEU A 146 -13.43 9.30 -11.37
CA LEU A 146 -14.56 8.50 -10.91
C LEU A 146 -15.86 8.81 -11.65
N PHE A 147 -16.12 10.08 -11.94
CA PHE A 147 -17.29 10.49 -12.70
C PHE A 147 -17.30 9.86 -14.10
N PHE A 148 -16.19 9.95 -14.84
CA PHE A 148 -16.06 9.30 -16.15
C PHE A 148 -16.17 7.78 -16.07
N LYS A 149 -15.57 7.15 -15.06
CA LYS A 149 -15.65 5.70 -14.86
C LYS A 149 -17.07 5.24 -14.55
N CYS A 150 -17.85 6.04 -13.83
CA CYS A 150 -19.26 5.79 -13.58
C CYS A 150 -20.07 5.90 -14.88
N PHE A 151 -19.78 6.91 -15.70
CA PHE A 151 -20.46 7.15 -16.97
C PHE A 151 -20.20 6.04 -18.00
N SER A 152 -18.96 5.56 -18.10
CA SER A 152 -18.57 4.48 -19.02
C SER A 152 -19.16 3.10 -18.68
N LYS A 153 -19.73 2.93 -17.48
CA LYS A 153 -20.34 1.66 -17.03
C LYS A 153 -21.86 1.61 -17.22
N ARG A 154 -22.48 2.73 -17.58
CA ARG A 154 -23.86 2.77 -18.09
C ARG A 154 -23.84 2.49 -19.58
#